data_AF-A0A0P1EV08-F1
#
_entry.id   AF-A0A0P1EV08-F1
#
_cell.length_a   1.000
_cell.length_b   1.000
_cell.length_c   1.000
_cell.angle_alpha   90.00
_cell.angle_beta   90.00
_cell.angle_gamma   90.00
#
_symmetry.space_group_name_H-M   'P 1'
#
loop_
_entity.id
_entity.type
_entity.pdbx_description
1 polymer ?
#
loop_
_entity_poly.entity_id
_entity_poly.type
_entity_poly.pdbx_seq_one_letter_code
_entity_poly.pdbx_strand_id
1 'polypeptide(L)' 'MNCRKPMQLRLPEELKEWIKAESNRNGSSQNSEIIRAIRAAKDQRLAIQSSAHAC' A
#
# COMPACT_ATOMS: atom_id res chain seq x y z
N MET A 1 18.56 -11.78 6.93
CA MET A 1 17.18 -11.92 7.44
C MET A 1 16.61 -10.53 7.64
N ASN A 2 15.59 -10.14 6.88
CA ASN A 2 15.01 -8.80 7.00
C ASN A 2 14.21 -8.74 8.30
N CYS A 3 14.62 -7.88 9.24
CA CYS A 3 13.99 -7.66 10.56
C CYS A 3 12.59 -7.00 10.44
N ARG A 4 11.68 -7.60 9.67
CA ARG A 4 10.31 -7.12 9.48
C ARG A 4 9.41 -7.75 10.53
N LYS A 5 8.72 -6.92 11.32
CA LYS A 5 7.71 -7.39 12.26
C LYS A 5 6.43 -7.72 11.49
N PRO A 6 5.91 -8.96 11.57
CA PRO A 6 4.63 -9.28 10.97
C PRO A 6 3.52 -8.51 11.69
N MET A 7 2.51 -8.09 10.93
CA MET A 7 1.32 -7.41 11.44
C MET A 7 0.08 -8.10 10.89
N GLN A 8 -0.90 -8.39 11.75
CA GLN A 8 -2.20 -8.86 11.30
C GLN A 8 -3.07 -7.66 10.96
N LEU A 9 -3.50 -7.57 9.70
CA LEU A 9 -4.37 -6.51 9.20
C LEU A 9 -5.76 -7.08 8.92
N ARG A 10 -6.79 -6.49 9.53
CA ARG A 10 -8.19 -6.81 9.22
C ARG A 10 -8.65 -5.90 8.09
N LEU A 11 -9.11 -6.51 7.01
CA LEU A 11 -9.62 -5.82 5.84
C LEU A 11 -11.04 -6.32 5.55
N PRO A 12 -11.94 -5.45 5.07
CA PRO A 12 -13.16 -5.87 4.39
C PRO A 12 -12.87 -6.89 3.30
N GLU A 13 -13.83 -7.79 3.05
CA GLU A 13 -13.69 -8.88 2.08
C GLU A 13 -13.39 -8.37 0.67
N GLU A 14 -14.14 -7.36 0.22
CA GLU A 14 -13.93 -6.70 -1.07
C GLU A 14 -12.48 -6.24 -1.28
N LEU A 15 -11.89 -5.57 -0.29
CA LEU A 15 -10.50 -5.10 -0.39
C LEU A 15 -9.50 -6.26 -0.44
N LYS A 16 -9.80 -7.35 0.25
CA LYS A 16 -8.94 -8.54 0.24
C LYS A 16 -8.99 -9.25 -1.11
N GLU A 17 -10.17 -9.33 -1.73
CA GLU A 17 -10.34 -9.89 -3.07
C GLU A 17 -9.63 -9.04 -4.12
N TRP A 18 -9.77 -7.71 -4.02
CA TRP A 18 -9.08 -6.78 -4.92
C TRP A 18 -7.55 -6.92 -4.84
N ILE A 19 -6.98 -6.92 -3.63
CA ILE A 19 -5.52 -7.09 -3.43
C ILE A 19 -5.06 -8.45 -3.99
N LYS A 20 -5.85 -9.51 -3.80
CA LYS A 20 -5.54 -10.84 -4.34
C LYS A 20 -5.49 -10.81 -5.87
N ALA A 21 -6.48 -10.23 -6.53
CA ALA A 21 -6.50 -10.08 -7.98
C ALA A 21 -5.31 -9.28 -8.50
N GLU A 22 -4.97 -8.18 -7.83
CA GLU A 22 -3.85 -7.32 -8.21
C GLU A 22 -2.50 -8.03 -8.05
N SER A 23 -2.35 -8.82 -6.97
CA SER A 23 -1.14 -9.63 -6.74
C SER A 23 -0.95 -10.71 -7.80
N ASN A 24 -2.03 -11.37 -8.24
CA ASN A 24 -1.99 -12.34 -9.34
C ASN A 24 -1.60 -11.68 -10.67
N ARG A 25 -2.20 -10.52 -10.97
CA ARG A 25 -1.93 -9.77 -12.20
C ARG A 25 -0.47 -9.30 -12.28
N ASN A 26 0.12 -8.92 -11.16
CA ASN A 26 1.48 -8.38 -11.11
C ASN A 26 2.55 -9.45 -10.79
N GLY A 27 2.15 -10.71 -10.58
CA GLY A 27 3.07 -11.78 -10.19
C GLY A 27 3.79 -11.52 -8.86
N SER A 28 3.11 -10.86 -7.92
CA SER A 28 3.68 -10.38 -6.66
C SER A 28 2.91 -10.93 -5.45
N SER A 29 3.39 -10.65 -4.24
CA SER A 29 2.68 -11.02 -3.01
C SER A 29 1.66 -9.94 -2.63
N GLN A 30 0.56 -10.33 -1.98
CA GLN A 30 -0.42 -9.38 -1.43
C GLN A 30 0.23 -8.32 -0.52
N ASN A 31 1.24 -8.70 0.27
CA ASN A 31 1.99 -7.74 1.10
C ASN A 31 2.78 -6.73 0.25
N SER A 32 3.39 -7.16 -0.85
CA SER A 32 4.10 -6.25 -1.77
C SER A 32 3.14 -5.21 -2.37
N GLU A 33 1.93 -5.65 -2.73
CA GLU A 33 0.89 -4.78 -3.27
C GLU A 33 0.37 -3.77 -2.25
N ILE A 34 0.09 -4.24 -1.03
CA ILE A 34 -0.31 -3.35 0.09
C ILE A 34 0.76 -2.29 0.34
N ILE A 35 2.04 -2.69 0.43
CA ILE A 35 3.14 -1.76 0.66
C ILE A 35 3.28 -0.77 -0.50
N ARG A 36 3.10 -1.22 -1.75
CA ARG A 36 3.14 -0.36 -2.94
C ARG A 36 2.03 0.69 -2.89
N ALA A 37 0.80 0.28 -2.62
CA ALA A 37 -0.36 1.17 -2.52
C ALA A 37 -0.19 2.19 -1.38
N ILE A 38 0.27 1.75 -0.20
CA ILE A 38 0.49 2.64 0.95
C ILE A 38 1.61 3.66 0.65
N ARG A 39 2.71 3.25 0.01
CA ARG A 39 3.79 4.17 -0.38
C ARG A 39 3.32 5.21 -1.38
N ALA A 40 2.60 4.80 -2.43
CA ALA A 40 2.03 5.72 -3.40
C ALA A 40 1.10 6.74 -2.74
N ALA A 41 0.20 6.28 -1.86
CA ALA A 41 -0.70 7.18 -1.11
C ALA A 41 0.05 8.13 -0.17
N LYS A 42 1.11 7.66 0.51
CA LYS A 42 1.97 8.48 1.36
C LYS A 42 2.66 9.58 0.55
N ASP A 43 3.28 9.22 -0.56
CA ASP A 43 4.06 10.14 -1.38
C ASP A 43 3.14 11.19 -2.03
N GLN A 44 1.95 10.78 -2.49
CA GLN A 44 0.91 11.70 -2.98
C GLN A 44 0.49 12.70 -1.91
N ARG A 45 0.25 12.25 -0.67
CA ARG A 45 -0.15 13.14 0.43
C ARG A 45 0.96 14.13 0.81
N LEU A 46 2.22 13.69 0.79
CA LEU A 46 3.37 14.56 1.03
C LEU A 46 3.50 15.64 -0.06
N ALA A 47 3.31 15.28 -1.33
CA ALA A 47 3.36 16.24 -2.43
C ALA A 47 2.26 17.33 -2.31
N ILE A 48 1.06 16.95 -1.86
CA ILE A 48 -0.04 17.90 -1.59
C ILE A 48 0.31 18.84 -0.43
N GLN A 49 0.94 18.32 0.64
CA GLN A 49 1.32 19.13 1.80
C GLN A 49 2.45 20.11 1.48
N SER A 50 3.45 19.69 0.69
CA SER A 50 4.56 20.56 0.27
C SER A 50 4.11 21.69 -0.66
N SER A 51 3.10 21.47 -1.50
CA SER A 51 2.52 22.53 -2.34
C SER A 51 1.63 23.50 -1.56
N ALA A 52 0.97 23.04 -0.49
CA ALA A 52 0.15 23.89 0.39
C ALA A 52 0.96 24.83 1.30
N HIS A 53 2.24 24.55 1.56
CA HIS A 53 3.14 25.42 2.34
C HIS A 53 4.03 26.34 1.50
N ALA A 54 3.90 26.28 0.17
CA ALA A 54 4.65 27.14 -0.76
C ALA A 54 3.85 28.38 -1.23
N CYS A 55 2.67 28.64 -0.67
CA CYS A 55 1.87 29.85 -0.86
C CYS A 55 1.93 30.76 0.37
#